data_AF-A0A6G9Z743-F1
#
_entry.id   AF-A0A6G9Z743-F1
#
_cell.length_a   1.000
_cell.length_b   1.000
_cell.length_c   1.000
_cell.angle_alpha   90.00
_cell.angle_beta   90.00
_cell.angle_gamma   90.00
#
_symmetry.space_group_name_H-M   'P 1'
#
loop_
_entity.id
_entity.type
_entity.pdbx_description
1 polymer ?
#
loop_
_entity_poly.entity_id
_entity_poly.type
_entity_poly.pdbx_seq_one_letter_code
_entity_poly.pdbx_strand_id
1 'polypeptide(L)'
;MRVEGGAGDIRILMNVLQAYALENPADGDCLRISTKVAEALLARGLQAETVVVIGWLDESDRIIAFFHQVTVCGGIVLDGTARQFSTKLPFAWVASIPDYLRDLAETTGVQNISLPSD
;
A
#
# COMPACT_ATOMS: atom_id res chain seq x y z
N MET A 1 6.38 -21.55 8.82
CA MET A 1 6.99 -20.73 9.89
C MET A 1 6.12 -19.49 10.03
N ARG A 2 5.30 -19.41 11.08
CA ARG A 2 4.39 -18.27 11.32
C ARG A 2 5.21 -17.13 11.89
N VAL A 3 5.15 -15.96 11.27
CA VAL A 3 5.53 -14.72 11.95
C VAL A 3 4.31 -14.34 12.78
N GLU A 4 4.33 -14.67 14.07
CA GLU A 4 3.39 -14.10 15.03
C GLU A 4 3.79 -12.63 15.21
N GLY A 5 3.20 -11.76 14.41
CA GLY A 5 3.46 -10.32 14.44
C GLY A 5 2.99 -9.73 15.76
N GLY A 6 3.92 -9.50 16.69
CA GLY A 6 3.64 -8.82 17.95
C GLY A 6 3.37 -7.33 17.72
N ALA A 7 2.81 -6.64 18.72
CA ALA A 7 2.66 -5.17 18.70
C ALA A 7 3.98 -4.41 18.45
N GLY A 8 5.12 -5.05 18.72
CA GLY A 8 6.46 -4.53 18.40
C GLY A 8 6.74 -4.40 16.89
N ASP A 9 6.24 -5.34 16.08
CA ASP A 9 6.50 -5.36 14.64
C ASP A 9 5.71 -4.24 13.93
N ILE A 10 4.44 -4.06 14.30
CA ILE A 10 3.60 -2.97 13.76
C ILE A 10 4.19 -1.60 14.05
N ARG A 11 4.80 -1.40 15.23
CA ARG A 11 5.46 -0.12 15.57
C ARG A 11 6.68 0.15 14.68
N ILE A 12 7.47 -0.88 14.36
CA ILE A 12 8.61 -0.75 13.46
C ILE A 12 8.13 -0.40 12.05
N LEU A 13 7.11 -1.11 11.54
CA LEU A 13 6.50 -0.85 10.24
C LEU A 13 6.01 0.60 10.13
N MET A 14 5.26 1.07 11.12
CA MET A 14 4.75 2.44 11.15
C MET A 14 5.87 3.49 11.19
N ASN A 15 6.88 3.29 12.04
CA ASN A 15 8.02 4.22 12.13
C ASN A 15 8.79 4.35 10.81
N VAL A 16 8.99 3.22 10.11
CA VAL A 16 9.65 3.25 8.80
C VAL A 16 8.77 3.98 7.79
N LEU A 17 7.48 3.64 7.73
CA LEU A 17 6.56 4.25 6.76
C LEU A 17 6.46 5.77 6.94
N GLN A 18 6.30 6.25 8.18
CA GLN A 18 6.18 7.67 8.48
C GLN A 18 7.38 8.50 8.03
N ALA A 19 8.58 7.92 7.98
CA ALA A 19 9.78 8.62 7.51
C ALA A 19 9.77 8.91 5.99
N TYR A 20 8.94 8.20 5.22
CA TYR A 20 8.88 8.31 3.77
C TYR A 20 7.50 8.75 3.24
N ALA A 21 6.45 8.65 4.05
CA ALA A 21 5.09 9.04 3.67
C ALA A 21 4.99 10.52 3.26
N LEU A 22 4.10 10.80 2.32
CA LEU A 22 3.91 12.13 1.72
C LEU A 22 2.50 12.65 2.03
N GLU A 23 2.41 13.92 2.44
CA GLU A 23 1.13 14.57 2.76
C GLU A 23 0.29 14.80 1.50
N ASN A 24 0.97 15.19 0.41
CA ASN A 24 0.40 15.50 -0.90
C ASN A 24 1.20 14.78 -2.00
N PRO A 25 1.11 13.43 -2.09
CA PRO A 25 1.81 12.67 -3.11
C PRO A 25 1.28 13.02 -4.51
N ALA A 26 2.18 13.11 -5.49
CA ALA A 26 1.84 13.25 -6.89
C ALA A 26 1.78 11.89 -7.59
N ASP A 27 1.22 11.87 -8.80
CA ASP A 27 1.21 10.65 -9.61
C ASP A 27 2.63 10.13 -9.86
N GLY A 28 2.81 8.82 -9.68
CA GLY A 28 4.11 8.13 -9.77
C GLY A 28 4.99 8.18 -8.53
N ASP A 29 4.68 8.98 -7.49
CA ASP A 29 5.46 8.98 -6.24
C ASP A 29 5.44 7.60 -5.56
N CYS A 30 4.36 6.84 -5.75
CA CYS A 30 4.19 5.49 -5.21
C CYS A 30 5.34 4.54 -5.59
N LEU A 31 5.89 4.64 -6.80
CA LEU A 31 7.00 3.80 -7.28
C LEU A 31 8.27 4.03 -6.44
N ARG A 32 8.58 5.30 -6.19
CA ARG A 32 9.77 5.71 -5.43
C ARG A 32 9.60 5.48 -3.93
N ILE A 33 8.44 5.79 -3.37
CA ILE A 33 8.21 5.69 -1.92
C ILE A 33 8.13 4.23 -1.47
N SER A 34 7.37 3.38 -2.16
CA SER A 34 7.29 1.95 -1.84
C SER A 34 8.66 1.26 -1.91
N THR A 35 9.50 1.61 -2.88
CA THR A 35 10.87 1.07 -2.98
C THR A 35 11.70 1.46 -1.75
N LYS A 36 11.70 2.74 -1.37
CA LYS A 36 12.44 3.23 -0.19
C LYS A 36 11.98 2.56 1.11
N VAL A 37 10.66 2.36 1.26
CA VAL A 37 10.08 1.68 2.42
C VAL A 37 10.52 0.20 2.44
N ALA A 38 10.45 -0.51 1.31
CA ALA A 38 10.88 -1.90 1.21
C ALA A 38 12.38 -2.04 1.55
N GLU A 39 13.25 -1.22 0.96
CA GLU A 39 14.69 -1.20 1.25
C GLU A 39 14.98 -0.94 2.74
N ALA A 40 14.26 0.01 3.35
CA ALA A 40 14.42 0.33 4.76
C ALA A 40 14.00 -0.82 5.68
N LEU A 41 12.97 -1.59 5.31
CA LEU A 41 12.55 -2.78 6.04
C LEU A 41 13.53 -3.94 5.87
N LEU A 42 14.01 -4.17 4.64
CA LEU A 42 15.04 -5.18 4.33
C LEU A 42 16.34 -4.90 5.10
N ALA A 43 16.77 -3.64 5.20
CA ALA A 43 17.93 -3.24 5.99
C ALA A 43 17.78 -3.51 7.51
N ARG A 44 16.54 -3.75 7.97
CA ARG A 44 16.21 -4.13 9.36
C ARG A 44 15.98 -5.64 9.52
N GLY A 45 16.24 -6.43 8.47
CA GLY A 45 16.07 -7.88 8.48
C GLY A 45 14.61 -8.35 8.30
N LEU A 46 13.69 -7.46 7.91
CA LEU A 46 12.30 -7.81 7.63
C LEU A 46 12.14 -8.17 6.15
N GLN A 47 11.39 -9.24 5.87
CA GLN A 47 11.06 -9.65 4.52
C GLN A 47 9.97 -8.73 3.97
N ALA A 48 10.36 -7.81 3.09
CA ALA A 48 9.48 -6.84 2.48
C ALA A 48 9.72 -6.75 0.97
N GLU A 49 8.65 -6.54 0.22
CA GLU A 49 8.69 -6.41 -1.24
C GLU A 49 7.72 -5.33 -1.72
N THR A 50 7.91 -4.85 -2.94
CA THR A 50 6.97 -3.94 -3.58
C THR A 50 5.98 -4.72 -4.44
N VAL A 51 4.70 -4.39 -4.33
CA VAL A 51 3.63 -5.01 -5.12
C VAL A 51 2.78 -3.93 -5.77
N VAL A 52 2.21 -4.24 -6.92
CA VAL A 52 1.28 -3.35 -7.62
C VAL A 52 -0.15 -3.71 -7.21
N VAL A 53 -0.93 -2.72 -6.82
CA VAL A 53 -2.38 -2.80 -6.61
C VAL A 53 -3.04 -2.29 -7.89
N ILE A 54 -4.00 -3.03 -8.40
CA ILE A 54 -4.74 -2.68 -9.60
C ILE A 54 -6.20 -2.51 -9.20
N GLY A 55 -6.77 -1.33 -9.45
CA GLY A 55 -8.18 -1.06 -9.26
C GLY A 55 -8.83 -0.62 -10.57
N TRP A 56 -10.02 -1.14 -10.88
CA TRP A 56 -10.70 -0.78 -12.13
C TRP A 56 -12.22 -0.77 -12.05
N LEU A 57 -12.78 0.04 -12.94
CA LEU A 57 -14.19 0.12 -13.31
C LEU A 57 -14.36 -0.49 -14.70
N ASP A 58 -15.41 -1.28 -14.87
CA ASP A 58 -15.85 -1.78 -16.18
C ASP A 58 -17.29 -1.32 -16.41
N GLU A 59 -17.44 -0.25 -17.19
CA GLU A 59 -18.74 0.34 -17.48
C GLU A 59 -18.87 0.65 -18.97
N SER A 60 -19.97 0.21 -19.58
CA SER A 60 -20.37 0.60 -20.95
C SER A 60 -19.25 0.45 -21.99
N ASP A 61 -18.63 -0.73 -22.03
CA ASP A 61 -17.53 -1.08 -22.95
C ASP A 61 -16.25 -0.25 -22.76
N ARG A 62 -16.04 0.34 -21.56
CA ARG A 62 -14.84 1.10 -21.20
C ARG A 62 -14.25 0.61 -19.88
N ILE A 63 -12.94 0.38 -19.90
CA ILE A 63 -12.15 0.11 -18.70
C ILE A 63 -11.44 1.40 -18.27
N ILE A 64 -11.66 1.81 -17.03
CA ILE A 64 -10.88 2.86 -16.37
C ILE A 64 -10.14 2.21 -15.20
N ALA A 65 -8.83 2.24 -15.22
CA ALA A 65 -7.99 1.57 -14.23
C ALA A 65 -6.92 2.50 -13.65
N PHE A 66 -6.52 2.22 -12.42
CA PHE A 66 -5.31 2.76 -11.82
C PHE A 66 -4.36 1.62 -11.44
N PHE A 67 -3.07 1.94 -11.43
CA PHE A 67 -2.00 1.09 -10.92
C PHE A 67 -1.32 1.84 -9.78
N HIS A 68 -1.10 1.16 -8.67
CA HIS A 68 -0.53 1.77 -7.47
C HIS A 68 0.48 0.85 -6.81
N GLN A 69 1.71 1.30 -6.61
CA GLN A 69 2.73 0.46 -5.98
C GLN A 69 2.81 0.70 -4.47
N VAL A 70 2.75 -0.38 -3.70
CA VAL A 70 2.86 -0.36 -2.23
C VAL A 70 3.94 -1.33 -1.77
N THR A 71 4.32 -1.25 -0.49
CA THR A 71 5.19 -2.26 0.14
C THR A 71 4.34 -3.27 0.90
N VAL A 72 4.68 -4.55 0.83
CA VAL A 72 4.10 -5.62 1.67
C VAL A 72 5.19 -6.23 2.54
N CYS A 73 4.89 -6.46 3.81
CA CYS A 73 5.76 -7.14 4.76
C CYS A 73 4.90 -8.04 5.66
N GLY A 74 5.05 -9.37 5.55
CA GLY A 74 4.32 -10.33 6.38
C GLY A 74 2.79 -10.24 6.26
N GLY A 75 2.26 -9.97 5.07
CA GLY A 75 0.81 -9.83 4.83
C GLY A 75 0.21 -8.47 5.25
N ILE A 76 1.06 -7.53 5.65
CA ILE A 76 0.69 -6.15 5.98
C ILE A 76 1.13 -5.24 4.83
N VAL A 77 0.22 -4.38 4.37
CA VAL A 77 0.49 -3.31 3.41
C VAL A 77 1.01 -2.08 4.16
N LEU A 78 2.04 -1.46 3.60
CA LEU A 78 2.54 -0.14 3.98
C LEU A 78 2.43 0.79 2.77
N ASP A 79 1.56 1.79 2.87
CA ASP A 79 1.34 2.80 1.83
C ASP A 79 1.49 4.21 2.38
N GLY A 80 2.51 4.92 1.90
CA GLY A 80 2.81 6.30 2.28
C GLY A 80 2.31 7.32 1.24
N THR A 81 1.50 6.86 0.28
CA THR A 81 1.12 7.60 -0.93
C THR A 81 -0.36 7.46 -1.29
N ALA A 82 -1.16 6.78 -0.45
CA ALA A 82 -2.61 6.57 -0.65
C ALA A 82 -3.37 7.87 -0.96
N ARG A 83 -2.93 8.99 -0.36
CA ARG A 83 -3.55 10.30 -0.52
C ARG A 83 -3.51 10.87 -1.94
N GLN A 84 -2.79 10.25 -2.88
CA GLN A 84 -2.85 10.62 -4.29
C GLN A 84 -4.25 10.41 -4.87
N PHE A 85 -5.02 9.48 -4.30
CA PHE A 85 -6.40 9.21 -4.70
C PHE A 85 -7.40 10.08 -3.96
N SER A 86 -7.19 10.29 -2.66
CA SER A 86 -8.11 11.02 -1.80
C SER A 86 -7.44 11.44 -0.50
N THR A 87 -7.59 12.70 -0.11
CA THR A 87 -7.09 13.23 1.17
C THR A 87 -7.76 12.61 2.40
N LYS A 88 -8.87 11.87 2.21
CA LYS A 88 -9.53 11.10 3.28
C LYS A 88 -8.75 9.85 3.68
N LEU A 89 -7.85 9.37 2.81
CA LEU A 89 -7.03 8.20 3.10
C LEU A 89 -5.92 8.54 4.10
N PRO A 90 -5.41 7.55 4.85
CA PRO A 90 -4.34 7.78 5.82
C PRO A 90 -3.07 8.33 5.15
N PHE A 91 -2.38 9.24 5.84
CA PHE A 91 -1.07 9.75 5.43
C PHE A 91 -0.02 8.63 5.38
N ALA A 92 0.01 7.81 6.43
CA ALA A 92 0.85 6.62 6.55
C ALA A 92 -0.08 5.43 6.88
N TRP A 93 -0.36 4.61 5.89
CA TRP A 93 -1.31 3.51 6.02
C TRP A 93 -0.60 2.19 6.26
N VAL A 94 -0.79 1.62 7.45
CA VAL A 94 -0.39 0.25 7.79
C VAL A 94 -1.65 -0.56 8.04
N ALA A 95 -1.92 -1.57 7.21
CA ALA A 95 -3.14 -2.37 7.30
C ALA A 95 -2.93 -3.79 6.79
N SER A 96 -3.81 -4.72 7.16
CA SER A 96 -3.87 -6.03 6.52
C SER A 96 -4.22 -5.87 5.03
N ILE A 97 -3.76 -6.79 4.17
CA ILE A 97 -4.12 -6.78 2.75
C ILE A 97 -5.66 -6.70 2.53
N PRO A 98 -6.50 -7.54 3.19
CA PRO A 98 -7.95 -7.48 2.99
C PRO A 98 -8.57 -6.13 3.36
N ASP A 99 -8.13 -5.53 4.48
CA ASP A 99 -8.67 -4.24 4.93
C ASP A 99 -8.23 -3.11 4.00
N TYR A 100 -6.95 -3.11 3.62
CA TYR A 100 -6.39 -2.13 2.69
C TYR A 100 -7.14 -2.13 1.35
N LEU A 101 -7.33 -3.31 0.75
CA LEU A 101 -8.02 -3.42 -0.55
C LEU A 101 -9.48 -2.97 -0.48
N ARG A 102 -10.21 -3.41 0.54
CA ARG A 102 -11.61 -3.03 0.74
C ARG A 102 -11.75 -1.51 0.87
N ASP A 103 -11.00 -0.90 1.77
CA ASP A 103 -11.12 0.51 2.09
C ASP A 103 -10.64 1.40 0.92
N LEU A 104 -9.61 0.97 0.17
CA LEU A 104 -9.15 1.66 -1.03
C LEU A 104 -10.19 1.58 -2.16
N ALA A 105 -10.81 0.41 -2.37
CA ALA A 105 -11.87 0.26 -3.36
C ALA A 105 -13.08 1.15 -3.05
N GLU A 106 -13.54 1.14 -1.79
CA GLU A 106 -14.64 2.00 -1.34
C GLU A 106 -14.32 3.48 -1.57
N THR A 107 -13.09 3.91 -1.26
CA THR A 107 -12.71 5.32 -1.37
C THR A 107 -12.52 5.79 -2.82
N THR A 108 -11.98 4.93 -3.67
CA THR A 108 -11.74 5.25 -5.10
C THR A 108 -12.95 4.99 -5.98
N GLY A 109 -13.95 4.25 -5.47
CA GLY A 109 -15.16 3.88 -6.18
C GLY A 109 -14.97 2.78 -7.22
N VAL A 110 -13.79 2.12 -7.27
CA VAL A 110 -13.58 1.01 -8.22
C VAL A 110 -14.42 -0.22 -7.86
N GLN A 111 -14.85 -0.96 -8.87
CA GLN A 111 -15.68 -2.15 -8.70
C GLN A 111 -14.83 -3.40 -8.42
N ASN A 112 -13.59 -3.41 -8.89
CA ASN A 112 -12.65 -4.51 -8.72
C ASN A 112 -11.32 -3.95 -8.23
N ILE A 113 -10.69 -4.66 -7.30
CA ILE A 113 -9.35 -4.34 -6.82
C ILE A 113 -8.60 -5.61 -6.46
N SER A 114 -7.32 -5.67 -6.78
CA SER A 114 -6.48 -6.81 -6.41
C SER A 114 -5.02 -6.41 -6.26
N LEU A 115 -4.29 -7.23 -5.51
CA LEU A 115 -2.88 -7.44 -5.73
C LEU A 115 -2.75 -8.62 -6.70
N PRO A 116 -1.86 -8.59 -7.70
CA PRO A 116 -1.44 -9.79 -8.41
C PRO A 116 -1.01 -10.81 -7.37
N SER A 117 -1.77 -11.87 -7.22
CA SER A 117 -1.33 -13.06 -6.50
C SER A 117 -0.29 -13.75 -7.36
N ASP A 118 0.81 -14.16 -6.75
CA ASP A 118 1.65 -15.24 -7.30
C ASP A 118 0.82 -16.54 -7.49
#